data_AF-A0A816EJ14-F1
#
_entry.id   AF-A0A816EJ14-F1
#
_cell.length_a   1.000
_cell.length_b   1.000
_cell.length_c   1.000
_cell.angle_alpha   90.00
_cell.angle_beta   90.00
_cell.angle_gamma   90.00
#
_symmetry.space_group_name_H-M   'P 1'
#
loop_
_entity.id
_entity.type
_entity.pdbx_description
1 polymer ?
#
loop_
_entity_poly.entity_id
_entity_poly.type
_entity_poly.pdbx_seq_one_letter_code
_entity_poly.pdbx_strand_id
1 'polypeptide(L)'
;MPKVDLEKSLYELSGITTNNKKKKKKQFFITNNAYYCIEINAHQLTYLALLVTEKKLPAEAMNIYLFSSQTCEGMFRSARSMSGTFSSVVNFSVQEFLNRAQKLSLLQKLKLKRKQLRQSQYVIPGNDILNVETITKVVCQAYNDAADLLSRFKIKTFPNTKKITNIKEANNCMQSLLRKRISIQDYSDLNEEDESSDSENESDEMLDSESDVDSEDQEYDD
;
A
#
# COMPACT_ATOMS: atom_id res chain seq x y z
N MET A 1 8.51 -39.44 -39.58
CA MET A 1 7.72 -38.26 -39.15
C MET A 1 8.30 -37.03 -39.82
N PRO A 2 7.51 -36.22 -40.53
CA PRO A 2 8.04 -34.98 -41.11
C PRO A 2 8.47 -34.03 -39.99
N LYS A 3 9.70 -33.50 -40.08
CA LYS A 3 10.17 -32.43 -39.19
C LYS A 3 9.34 -31.19 -39.50
N VAL A 4 8.48 -30.81 -38.56
CA VAL A 4 7.76 -29.54 -38.63
C VAL A 4 8.78 -28.44 -38.37
N ASP A 5 9.06 -27.65 -39.39
CA ASP A 5 9.96 -26.50 -39.29
C ASP A 5 9.19 -25.34 -38.66
N LEU A 6 9.24 -25.27 -37.33
CA LEU A 6 8.49 -24.29 -36.54
C LEU A 6 8.81 -22.84 -36.96
N GLU A 7 10.03 -22.56 -37.41
CA GLU A 7 10.40 -21.22 -37.87
C GLU A 7 9.59 -20.82 -39.10
N LYS A 8 9.42 -21.74 -40.05
CA LYS A 8 8.66 -21.49 -41.27
C LYS A 8 7.17 -21.27 -40.97
N SER A 9 6.60 -22.07 -40.07
CA SER A 9 5.20 -21.95 -39.67
C SER A 9 4.91 -20.65 -38.90
N LEU A 10 5.84 -20.21 -38.04
CA LEU A 10 5.73 -18.93 -37.33
C LEU A 10 5.86 -17.73 -38.27
N TYR A 11 6.69 -17.84 -39.31
CA TYR A 11 6.86 -16.78 -40.30
C TYR A 11 5.60 -16.58 -41.16
N GLU A 12 4.98 -17.67 -41.61
CA GLU A 12 3.75 -17.64 -42.43
C GLU A 12 2.54 -17.06 -41.67
N LEU A 13 2.44 -17.27 -40.35
CA LEU A 13 1.38 -16.70 -39.51
C LEU A 13 1.51 -15.18 -39.31
N SER A 14 2.68 -14.58 -39.56
CA SER A 14 2.95 -13.17 -39.24
C SER A 14 2.48 -12.17 -40.31
N GLY A 15 2.08 -12.64 -41.50
CA GLY A 15 1.49 -11.78 -42.55
C GLY A 15 2.38 -10.65 -43.09
N ILE A 16 3.70 -10.71 -42.89
CA ILE A 16 4.63 -9.63 -43.28
C ILE A 16 5.00 -9.78 -44.77
N THR A 17 4.37 -8.97 -45.62
CA THR A 17 4.74 -8.80 -47.02
C THR A 17 6.13 -8.15 -47.16
N THR A 18 6.98 -8.79 -47.95
CA THR A 18 8.38 -8.47 -48.17
C THR A 18 8.54 -7.25 -49.07
N ASN A 19 8.76 -6.07 -48.49
CA ASN A 19 9.41 -4.94 -49.17
C ASN A 19 10.04 -3.99 -48.15
N ASN A 20 11.24 -4.34 -47.66
CA ASN A 20 12.33 -3.42 -47.31
C ASN A 20 13.54 -4.19 -46.75
N LYS A 21 14.42 -4.60 -47.67
CA LYS A 21 15.74 -5.17 -47.38
C LYS A 21 16.72 -4.03 -47.03
N LYS A 22 16.74 -3.54 -45.79
CA LYS A 22 17.89 -2.87 -45.12
C LYS A 22 17.47 -2.46 -43.69
N LYS A 23 18.20 -2.95 -42.68
CA LYS A 23 17.90 -3.00 -41.24
C LYS A 23 16.93 -4.11 -40.83
N LYS A 24 17.35 -5.38 -40.98
CA LYS A 24 16.81 -6.49 -40.17
C LYS A 24 17.19 -6.23 -38.71
N LYS A 25 16.39 -5.41 -38.01
CA LYS A 25 16.39 -5.31 -36.56
C LYS A 25 16.31 -6.75 -36.03
N LYS A 26 17.21 -7.14 -35.14
CA LYS A 26 17.22 -8.44 -34.45
C LYS A 26 15.81 -8.74 -33.93
N GLN A 27 15.05 -9.52 -34.69
CA GLN A 27 13.60 -9.62 -34.52
C GLN A 27 13.27 -10.78 -33.59
N PHE A 28 13.94 -10.90 -32.43
CA PHE A 28 13.48 -11.68 -31.29
C PHE A 28 13.97 -11.00 -30.02
N PHE A 29 13.01 -10.44 -29.29
CA PHE A 29 13.16 -9.39 -28.26
C PHE A 29 13.43 -9.94 -26.85
N ILE A 30 13.53 -11.26 -26.69
CA ILE A 30 13.71 -11.91 -25.39
C ILE A 30 15.21 -12.13 -25.18
N THR A 31 15.75 -11.59 -24.09
CA THR A 31 17.14 -11.86 -23.69
C THR A 31 17.28 -13.30 -23.22
N ASN A 32 18.47 -13.90 -23.35
CA ASN A 32 18.72 -15.25 -22.83
C ASN A 32 18.35 -15.38 -21.34
N ASN A 33 18.56 -14.33 -20.55
CA ASN A 33 18.15 -14.30 -19.15
C ASN A 33 16.64 -14.48 -18.99
N ALA A 34 15.84 -13.74 -19.77
CA ALA A 34 14.39 -13.87 -19.74
C ALA A 34 13.94 -15.26 -20.22
N TYR A 35 14.61 -15.82 -21.23
CA TYR A 35 14.36 -17.20 -21.68
C TYR A 35 14.60 -18.21 -20.55
N TYR A 36 15.75 -18.16 -19.87
CA TYR A 36 16.05 -19.05 -18.73
C TYR A 36 15.06 -18.88 -17.59
N CYS A 37 14.62 -17.67 -17.28
CA CYS A 37 13.59 -17.45 -16.27
C CYS A 37 12.26 -18.14 -16.64
N ILE A 38 11.85 -18.08 -17.91
CA ILE A 38 10.64 -18.77 -18.39
C ILE A 38 10.79 -20.29 -18.23
N GLU A 39 11.94 -20.83 -18.62
CA GLU A 39 12.23 -22.26 -18.53
C GLU A 39 12.25 -22.76 -17.08
N ILE A 40 12.93 -22.04 -16.18
CA ILE A 40 12.94 -22.34 -14.74
C ILE A 40 11.52 -22.32 -14.16
N ASN A 41 10.73 -21.28 -14.47
CA ASN A 41 9.36 -21.18 -13.98
C ASN A 41 8.48 -22.33 -14.50
N ALA A 42 8.65 -22.73 -15.76
CA ALA A 42 7.93 -23.86 -16.34
C ALA A 42 8.28 -25.17 -15.62
N HIS A 43 9.57 -25.46 -15.43
CA HIS A 43 10.02 -26.65 -14.73
C HIS A 43 9.52 -26.70 -13.28
N GLN A 44 9.56 -25.59 -12.57
CA GLN A 44 9.06 -25.49 -11.19
C GLN A 44 7.55 -25.77 -11.12
N LEU A 45 6.77 -25.21 -12.05
CA LEU A 45 5.33 -25.44 -12.10
C LEU A 45 5.00 -26.90 -12.44
N THR A 46 5.72 -27.51 -13.38
CA THR A 46 5.57 -28.93 -13.69
C THR A 46 5.89 -29.81 -12.48
N TYR A 47 6.97 -29.50 -11.76
CA TYR A 47 7.34 -30.25 -10.56
C TYR A 47 6.30 -30.12 -9.45
N LEU A 48 5.75 -28.92 -9.23
CA LEU A 48 4.63 -28.71 -8.31
C LEU A 48 3.40 -29.54 -8.71
N ALA A 49 3.05 -29.57 -9.99
CA ALA A 49 1.95 -30.37 -10.49
C ALA A 49 2.17 -31.87 -10.21
N LEU A 50 3.38 -32.39 -10.44
CA LEU A 50 3.72 -33.78 -10.12
C LEU A 50 3.53 -34.07 -8.63
N LEU A 51 4.05 -33.22 -7.75
CA LEU A 51 3.90 -33.39 -6.29
C LEU A 51 2.43 -33.41 -5.85
N VAL A 52 1.57 -32.61 -6.48
CA VAL A 52 0.13 -32.59 -6.21
C VAL A 52 -0.54 -33.86 -6.74
N THR A 53 -0.20 -34.32 -7.95
CA THR A 53 -0.74 -35.58 -8.50
C THR A 53 -0.33 -36.80 -7.67
N GLU A 54 0.88 -36.80 -7.10
CA GLU A 54 1.38 -37.82 -6.19
C GLU A 54 0.83 -37.68 -4.75
N LYS A 55 -0.05 -36.70 -4.51
CA LYS A 55 -0.65 -36.39 -3.19
C LYS A 55 0.37 -36.05 -2.09
N LYS A 56 1.56 -35.59 -2.47
CA LYS A 56 2.57 -35.07 -1.54
C LYS A 56 2.29 -33.62 -1.13
N LEU A 57 1.54 -32.89 -1.95
CA LEU A 57 1.07 -31.54 -1.69
C LEU A 57 -0.45 -31.44 -1.85
N PRO A 58 -1.10 -30.53 -1.10
CA PRO A 58 -2.53 -30.25 -1.25
C PRO A 58 -2.82 -29.56 -2.59
N ALA A 59 -4.05 -29.70 -3.11
CA ALA A 59 -4.43 -29.14 -4.40
C ALA A 59 -4.33 -27.60 -4.45
N GLU A 60 -4.49 -26.95 -3.30
CA GLU A 60 -4.33 -25.51 -3.09
C GLU A 60 -2.92 -25.02 -3.44
N ALA A 61 -1.91 -25.91 -3.41
CA ALA A 61 -0.55 -25.58 -3.85
C ALA A 61 -0.46 -25.25 -5.35
N MET A 62 -1.45 -25.64 -6.17
CA MET A 62 -1.56 -25.26 -7.58
C MET A 62 -2.13 -23.85 -7.79
N ASN A 63 -2.32 -23.07 -6.74
CA ASN A 63 -2.77 -21.68 -6.87
C ASN A 63 -1.66 -20.77 -7.40
N ILE A 64 -1.51 -20.77 -8.73
CA ILE A 64 -0.47 -20.04 -9.46
C ILE A 64 -0.48 -18.52 -9.21
N TYR A 65 -1.61 -17.94 -8.78
CA TYR A 65 -1.71 -16.52 -8.48
C TYR A 65 -0.78 -16.11 -7.33
N LEU A 66 -0.47 -17.05 -6.42
CA LEU A 66 0.41 -16.82 -5.28
C LEU A 66 1.90 -16.78 -5.65
N PHE A 67 2.27 -17.22 -6.86
CA PHE A 67 3.67 -17.25 -7.33
C PHE A 67 4.11 -15.97 -8.03
N SER A 68 3.21 -14.99 -8.15
CA SER A 68 3.53 -13.69 -8.73
C SER A 68 4.12 -12.73 -7.70
N SER A 69 5.00 -11.83 -8.14
CA SER A 69 5.55 -10.75 -7.33
C SER A 69 4.53 -9.64 -7.01
N GLN A 70 3.32 -9.70 -7.58
CA GLN A 70 2.28 -8.68 -7.44
C GLN A 70 1.90 -8.42 -5.98
N THR A 71 1.87 -9.47 -5.15
CA THR A 71 1.59 -9.33 -3.72
C THR A 71 2.66 -8.52 -3.00
N CYS A 72 3.93 -8.72 -3.35
CA CYS A 72 5.05 -7.97 -2.81
C CYS A 72 4.97 -6.51 -3.25
N GLU A 73 4.72 -6.24 -4.53
CA GLU A 73 4.55 -4.88 -5.04
C GLU A 73 3.40 -4.14 -4.35
N GLY A 74 2.26 -4.81 -4.17
CA GLY A 74 1.11 -4.29 -3.42
C GLY A 74 1.46 -3.93 -1.97
N MET A 75 2.30 -4.74 -1.31
CA MET A 75 2.79 -4.44 0.03
C MET A 75 3.69 -3.19 0.05
N PHE A 76 4.63 -3.08 -0.90
CA PHE A 76 5.49 -1.89 -1.02
C PHE A 76 4.70 -0.62 -1.34
N ARG A 77 3.73 -0.70 -2.25
CA ARG A 77 2.81 0.40 -2.54
C ARG A 77 2.03 0.83 -1.29
N SER A 78 1.53 -0.13 -0.53
CA SER A 78 0.83 0.14 0.73
C SER A 78 1.75 0.83 1.74
N ALA A 79 2.99 0.35 1.89
CA ALA A 79 3.98 0.96 2.79
C ALA A 79 4.35 2.40 2.36
N ARG A 80 4.45 2.67 1.06
CA ARG A 80 4.66 4.04 0.52
C ARG A 80 3.49 4.96 0.83
N SER A 81 2.25 4.45 0.74
CA SER A 81 1.04 5.23 1.04
C SER A 81 0.87 5.58 2.53
N MET A 82 1.68 5.00 3.42
CA MET A 82 1.62 5.22 4.87
C MET A 82 2.47 6.39 5.38
N SER A 83 2.93 7.27 4.49
CA SER A 83 3.62 8.50 4.90
C SER A 83 2.64 9.47 5.59
N GLY A 84 3.16 10.25 6.55
CA GLY A 84 2.33 11.16 7.36
C GLY A 84 1.63 12.22 6.51
N THR A 85 0.54 12.79 7.02
CA THR A 85 -0.07 14.00 6.44
C THR A 85 1.03 15.06 6.30
N PHE A 86 1.20 15.62 5.10
CA PHE A 86 2.26 16.57 4.72
C PHE A 86 3.66 15.99 4.46
N SER A 87 3.84 14.66 4.44
CA SER A 87 5.10 14.02 4.05
C SER A 87 4.96 13.29 2.70
N SER A 88 5.70 13.76 1.69
CA SER A 88 5.83 13.13 0.38
C SER A 88 6.96 12.09 0.33
N VAL A 89 7.56 11.74 1.47
CA VAL A 89 8.72 10.84 1.52
C VAL A 89 8.27 9.42 1.14
N VAL A 90 8.59 9.02 -0.08
CA VAL A 90 8.30 7.69 -0.65
C VAL A 90 9.40 6.67 -0.42
N ASN A 91 10.61 7.14 -0.14
CA ASN A 91 11.77 6.30 0.15
C ASN A 91 11.82 5.99 1.64
N PHE A 92 12.23 4.78 1.98
CA PHE A 92 12.38 4.35 3.36
C PHE A 92 13.50 3.33 3.46
N SER A 93 14.18 3.34 4.60
CA SER A 93 15.11 2.29 4.99
C SER A 93 14.38 0.97 5.26
N VAL A 94 15.14 -0.13 5.35
CA VAL A 94 14.59 -1.45 5.71
C VAL A 94 13.91 -1.41 7.08
N GLN A 95 14.48 -0.71 8.07
CA GLN A 95 13.91 -0.59 9.40
C GLN A 95 12.55 0.13 9.36
N GLU A 96 12.46 1.21 8.59
CA GLU A 96 11.20 1.94 8.39
C GLU A 96 10.16 1.08 7.65
N PHE A 97 10.58 0.29 6.64
CA PHE A 97 9.70 -0.66 5.98
C PHE A 97 9.13 -1.67 6.97
N LEU A 98 9.95 -2.28 7.83
CA LEU A 98 9.50 -3.25 8.83
C LEU A 98 8.49 -2.64 9.80
N ASN A 99 8.74 -1.41 10.27
CA ASN A 99 7.81 -0.69 11.12
C ASN A 99 6.47 -0.42 10.41
N ARG A 100 6.50 -0.03 9.13
CA ARG A 100 5.29 0.16 8.30
C ARG A 100 4.58 -1.16 8.05
N ALA A 101 5.30 -2.25 7.80
CA ALA A 101 4.74 -3.59 7.58
C ALA A 101 4.02 -4.13 8.83
N GLN A 102 4.56 -3.89 10.03
CA GLN A 102 3.87 -4.21 11.28
C GLN A 102 2.54 -3.44 11.40
N LYS A 103 2.56 -2.13 11.11
CA LYS A 103 1.32 -1.31 11.09
C LYS A 103 0.33 -1.82 10.04
N LEU A 104 0.78 -2.19 8.83
CA LEU A 104 -0.06 -2.80 7.79
C LEU A 104 -0.71 -4.10 8.26
N SER A 105 0.05 -4.97 8.94
CA SER A 105 -0.47 -6.23 9.50
C SER A 105 -1.59 -5.96 10.50
N LEU A 106 -1.40 -4.99 11.40
CA LEU A 106 -2.44 -4.58 12.35
C LEU A 106 -3.68 -4.02 11.63
N LEU A 107 -3.50 -3.15 10.63
CA LEU A 107 -4.60 -2.62 9.83
C LEU A 107 -5.37 -3.72 9.09
N GLN A 108 -4.68 -4.72 8.54
CA GLN A 108 -5.31 -5.86 7.90
C GLN A 108 -6.11 -6.70 8.90
N LYS A 109 -5.56 -6.98 10.09
CA LYS A 109 -6.27 -7.67 11.17
C LYS A 109 -7.55 -6.92 11.56
N LEU A 110 -7.48 -5.60 11.70
CA LEU A 110 -8.64 -4.76 11.99
C LEU A 110 -9.69 -4.79 10.87
N LYS A 111 -9.26 -4.73 9.59
CA LYS A 111 -10.16 -4.85 8.44
C LYS A 111 -10.87 -6.21 8.40
N LEU A 112 -10.14 -7.30 8.67
CA LEU A 112 -10.70 -8.65 8.73
C LEU A 112 -11.70 -8.77 9.87
N LYS A 113 -11.35 -8.30 11.08
CA LYS A 113 -12.26 -8.26 12.23
C LYS A 113 -13.52 -7.45 11.92
N ARG A 114 -13.40 -6.31 11.23
CA ARG A 114 -14.54 -5.51 10.78
C ARG A 114 -15.42 -6.24 9.75
N LYS A 115 -14.83 -7.00 8.82
CA LYS A 115 -15.57 -7.82 7.86
C LYS A 115 -16.31 -8.97 8.55
N GLN A 116 -15.69 -9.63 9.51
CA GLN A 116 -16.33 -10.66 10.34
C GLN A 116 -17.49 -10.08 11.14
N LEU A 117 -17.30 -8.90 11.77
CA LEU A 117 -18.38 -8.19 12.47
C LEU A 117 -19.55 -7.83 11.54
N ARG A 118 -19.27 -7.46 10.28
CA ARG A 118 -20.31 -7.23 9.26
C ARG A 118 -21.04 -8.50 8.81
N GLN A 119 -20.37 -9.65 8.83
CA GLN A 119 -20.99 -10.94 8.55
C GLN A 119 -21.76 -11.50 9.74
N SER A 120 -21.40 -11.10 10.97
CA SER A 120 -22.08 -11.56 12.19
C SER A 120 -23.19 -10.64 12.70
N GLN A 121 -23.33 -9.39 12.25
CA GLN A 121 -24.54 -8.60 12.56
C GLN A 121 -24.66 -7.32 11.73
N TYR A 122 -25.74 -7.20 10.95
CA TYR A 122 -26.85 -6.25 11.16
C TYR A 122 -27.91 -6.59 10.10
N VAL A 123 -28.82 -7.52 10.42
CA VAL A 123 -30.16 -7.44 9.84
C VAL A 123 -30.71 -6.14 10.39
N ILE A 124 -30.79 -5.11 9.55
CA ILE A 124 -31.65 -3.97 9.87
C ILE A 124 -33.05 -4.58 9.90
N PRO A 125 -33.74 -4.66 11.05
CA PRO A 125 -35.13 -5.08 11.03
C PRO A 125 -35.84 -4.10 10.11
N GLY A 126 -36.33 -4.62 8.99
CA GLY A 126 -37.07 -3.83 8.02
C GLY A 126 -38.26 -3.18 8.70
N ASN A 127 -38.40 -1.87 8.51
CA ASN A 127 -39.63 -1.08 8.66
C ASN A 127 -40.41 -1.13 9.98
N ASP A 128 -39.87 -1.69 11.06
CA ASP A 128 -40.44 -1.40 12.38
C ASP A 128 -39.95 -0.02 12.83
N ILE A 129 -40.91 0.91 12.86
CA ILE A 129 -40.81 2.29 13.33
C ILE A 129 -39.71 2.41 14.38
N LEU A 130 -38.63 3.12 14.04
CA LEU A 130 -37.47 3.37 14.89
C LEU A 130 -37.93 4.04 16.19
N ASN A 131 -38.31 3.24 17.19
CA ASN A 131 -38.81 3.76 18.44
C ASN A 131 -37.67 4.51 19.15
N VAL A 132 -37.97 5.71 19.64
CA VAL A 132 -37.03 6.58 20.38
C VAL A 132 -36.37 5.82 21.53
N GLU A 133 -37.07 4.86 22.12
CA GLU A 133 -36.54 4.00 23.17
C GLU A 133 -35.42 3.06 22.67
N THR A 134 -35.56 2.51 21.47
CA THR A 134 -34.55 1.64 20.85
C THR A 134 -33.30 2.44 20.49
N ILE A 135 -33.48 3.65 19.93
CA ILE A 135 -32.38 4.57 19.63
C ILE A 135 -31.64 4.93 20.92
N THR A 136 -32.38 5.24 21.99
CA THR A 136 -31.82 5.59 23.30
C THR A 136 -31.00 4.43 23.88
N LYS A 137 -31.50 3.20 23.81
CA LYS A 137 -30.77 2.01 24.26
C LYS A 137 -29.47 1.81 23.48
N VAL A 138 -29.51 1.93 22.15
CA VAL A 138 -28.31 1.77 21.30
C VAL A 138 -27.26 2.84 21.62
N VAL A 139 -27.67 4.09 21.80
CA VAL A 139 -26.76 5.20 22.12
C VAL A 139 -26.13 5.03 23.51
N CYS A 140 -26.94 4.69 24.53
CA CYS A 140 -26.42 4.42 25.88
C CYS A 140 -25.48 3.21 25.90
N GLN A 141 -25.77 2.17 25.12
CA GLN A 141 -24.92 0.98 25.04
C GLN A 141 -23.57 1.30 24.38
N ALA A 142 -23.57 2.00 23.26
CA ALA A 142 -22.33 2.43 22.59
C ALA A 142 -21.45 3.31 23.49
N TYR A 143 -22.08 4.20 24.30
CA TYR A 143 -21.36 5.01 25.29
C TYR A 143 -20.70 4.14 26.37
N ASN A 144 -21.44 3.18 26.93
CA ASN A 144 -20.93 2.29 27.97
C ASN A 144 -19.80 1.39 27.44
N ASP A 145 -19.90 0.91 26.20
CA ASP A 145 -18.86 0.10 25.55
C ASP A 145 -17.57 0.90 25.33
N ALA A 146 -17.70 2.17 24.91
CA ALA A 146 -16.57 3.07 24.78
C ALA A 146 -15.90 3.36 26.14
N ALA A 147 -16.70 3.58 27.19
CA ALA A 147 -16.20 3.78 28.55
C ALA A 147 -15.44 2.54 29.07
N ASP A 148 -15.98 1.33 28.85
CA ASP A 148 -15.32 0.08 29.24
C ASP A 148 -13.99 -0.09 28.51
N LEU A 149 -13.95 0.11 27.19
CA LEU A 149 -12.72 0.04 26.40
C LEU A 149 -11.67 1.01 26.91
N LEU A 150 -12.03 2.28 27.14
CA LEU A 150 -11.09 3.30 27.61
C LEU A 150 -10.56 2.99 29.03
N SER A 151 -11.38 2.40 29.89
CA SER A 151 -10.96 1.96 31.22
C SER A 151 -9.88 0.87 31.16
N ARG A 152 -10.01 -0.08 30.22
CA ARG A 152 -9.00 -1.14 29.99
C ARG A 152 -7.65 -0.58 29.54
N PHE A 153 -7.66 0.55 28.82
CA PHE A 153 -6.45 1.25 28.37
C PHE A 153 -5.91 2.28 29.38
N LYS A 154 -6.48 2.38 30.59
CA LYS A 154 -6.08 3.32 31.67
C LYS A 154 -6.09 4.79 31.23
N ILE A 155 -6.92 5.16 30.26
CA ILE A 155 -7.01 6.53 29.75
C ILE A 155 -7.93 7.34 30.68
N LYS A 156 -7.37 8.26 31.46
CA LYS A 156 -8.06 9.04 32.51
C LYS A 156 -9.00 10.14 32.00
N THR A 157 -9.25 10.23 30.69
CA THR A 157 -9.92 11.40 30.07
C THR A 157 -11.44 11.40 30.17
N PHE A 158 -12.08 10.33 30.64
CA PHE A 158 -13.54 10.28 30.75
C PHE A 158 -14.04 10.64 32.17
N PRO A 159 -15.01 11.56 32.32
CA PRO A 159 -15.59 11.87 33.61
C PRO A 159 -16.57 10.76 33.99
N ASN A 160 -16.31 10.12 35.14
CA ASN A 160 -17.14 9.11 35.80
C ASN A 160 -17.36 7.78 35.06
N THR A 161 -16.89 6.71 35.70
CA THR A 161 -17.15 5.28 35.41
C THR A 161 -18.58 4.82 35.70
N LYS A 162 -19.53 5.75 35.82
CA LYS A 162 -20.93 5.41 36.09
C LYS A 162 -21.62 5.05 34.78
N LYS A 163 -22.23 3.86 34.75
CA LYS A 163 -23.05 3.42 33.61
C LYS A 163 -24.15 4.44 33.36
N ILE A 164 -24.23 4.93 32.13
CA ILE A 164 -25.28 5.87 31.73
C ILE A 164 -26.49 5.08 31.25
N THR A 165 -27.66 5.41 31.79
CA THR A 165 -28.94 4.77 31.46
C THR A 165 -29.86 5.69 30.64
N ASN A 166 -29.60 7.00 30.62
CA ASN A 166 -30.42 7.99 29.93
C ASN A 166 -29.62 8.89 28.97
N ILE A 167 -30.20 9.19 27.81
CA ILE A 167 -29.61 10.04 26.78
C ILE A 167 -29.32 11.48 27.26
N LYS A 168 -30.11 12.01 28.19
CA LYS A 168 -29.86 13.34 28.78
C LYS A 168 -28.55 13.36 29.56
N GLU A 169 -28.25 12.29 30.29
CA GLU A 169 -27.00 12.15 31.04
C GLU A 169 -25.80 11.97 30.10
N ALA A 170 -25.96 11.20 29.01
CA ALA A 170 -24.95 11.04 27.98
C ALA A 170 -24.62 12.39 27.30
N ASN A 171 -25.66 13.17 26.96
CA ASN A 171 -25.50 14.49 26.36
C ASN A 171 -24.83 15.48 27.31
N ASN A 172 -25.25 15.53 28.58
CA ASN A 172 -24.63 16.40 29.59
C ASN A 172 -23.15 16.05 29.83
N CYS A 173 -22.81 14.77 29.83
CA CYS A 173 -21.41 14.33 29.93
C CYS A 173 -20.58 14.76 28.71
N MET A 174 -21.12 14.56 27.51
CA MET A 174 -20.46 14.98 26.27
C MET A 174 -20.26 16.50 26.21
N GLN A 175 -21.26 17.28 26.61
CA GLN A 175 -21.14 18.74 26.67
C GLN A 175 -20.12 19.20 27.72
N SER A 176 -20.04 18.53 28.87
CA SER A 176 -19.00 18.79 29.88
C SER A 176 -17.59 18.52 29.32
N LEU A 177 -17.42 17.43 28.57
CA LEU A 177 -16.16 17.11 27.89
C LEU A 177 -15.77 18.13 26.82
N LEU A 178 -16.73 18.57 26.02
CA LEU A 178 -16.50 19.58 24.98
C LEU A 178 -16.14 20.94 25.60
N ARG A 179 -16.84 21.37 26.66
CA ARG A 179 -16.51 22.61 27.39
C ARG A 179 -15.11 22.58 28.01
N LYS A 180 -14.67 21.44 28.56
CA LYS A 180 -13.31 21.28 29.10
C LYS A 180 -12.22 21.39 28.03
N ARG A 181 -12.48 20.98 26.79
CA ARG A 181 -11.51 21.11 25.69
C ARG A 181 -11.41 22.52 25.13
N ILE A 182 -12.53 23.24 25.04
CA ILE A 182 -12.55 24.60 24.47
C ILE A 182 -11.75 25.58 25.35
N SER A 183 -11.69 25.38 26.67
CA SER A 183 -10.90 26.22 27.58
C SER A 183 -9.36 26.04 27.47
N ILE A 184 -8.85 25.04 26.73
CA ILE A 184 -7.42 24.73 26.67
C ILE A 184 -6.78 25.28 25.37
N GLN A 185 -7.57 25.89 24.48
CA GLN A 185 -7.11 26.28 23.15
C GLN A 185 -7.34 27.78 22.94
N ASP A 186 -6.66 28.59 23.75
CA ASP A 186 -6.50 30.03 23.56
C ASP A 186 -5.23 30.25 22.72
N TYR A 187 -5.41 30.56 21.43
CA TYR A 187 -4.33 30.89 20.49
C TYR A 187 -4.29 32.41 20.25
N SER A 188 -4.35 33.19 21.33
CA SER A 188 -4.34 34.66 21.27
C SER A 188 -2.94 35.29 21.37
N ASP A 189 -1.88 34.53 21.67
CA ASP A 189 -0.54 35.07 22.00
C ASP A 189 0.59 34.67 21.03
N LEU A 190 0.37 34.65 19.71
CA LEU A 190 1.48 34.55 18.75
C LEU A 190 1.33 35.58 17.63
N ASN A 191 1.43 36.86 18.00
CA ASN A 191 1.74 37.98 17.12
C ASN A 191 2.62 38.95 17.91
N GLU A 192 3.94 38.71 17.95
CA GLU A 192 4.93 39.78 18.04
C GLU A 192 6.10 39.42 17.11
N GLU A 193 6.39 40.38 16.25
CA GLU A 193 7.48 40.47 15.29
C GLU A 193 8.81 40.70 16.03
N ASP A 194 9.92 40.30 15.40
CA ASP A 194 11.23 40.99 15.37
C ASP A 194 12.27 39.99 14.82
N GLU A 195 12.57 40.02 13.53
CA GLU A 195 13.55 40.88 12.85
C GLU A 195 15.04 40.59 13.18
N SER A 196 15.71 40.12 12.12
CA SER A 196 17.08 40.41 11.68
C SER A 196 18.29 39.87 12.48
N SER A 197 19.13 39.11 11.76
CA SER A 197 20.53 39.49 11.55
C SER A 197 21.16 38.59 10.49
N ASP A 198 21.52 39.21 9.37
CA ASP A 198 22.31 38.69 8.25
C ASP A 198 23.66 38.10 8.66
N SER A 199 24.11 37.13 7.87
CA SER A 199 25.41 37.27 7.18
C SER A 199 25.48 36.29 6.02
N GLU A 200 25.35 36.81 4.80
CA GLU A 200 25.84 36.22 3.57
C GLU A 200 27.35 35.99 3.67
N ASN A 201 27.84 34.85 3.18
CA ASN A 201 29.21 34.73 2.71
C ASN A 201 29.22 33.78 1.51
N GLU A 202 29.21 34.40 0.33
CA GLU A 202 29.63 33.78 -0.92
C GLU A 202 31.13 33.52 -0.89
N SER A 203 31.54 32.33 -1.29
CA SER A 203 32.78 32.15 -2.03
C SER A 203 32.64 30.94 -2.95
N ASP A 204 32.54 31.26 -4.24
CA ASP A 204 32.83 30.41 -5.38
C ASP A 204 34.06 29.51 -5.15
N GLU A 205 33.95 28.24 -5.56
CA GLU A 205 35.01 27.58 -6.31
C GLU A 205 34.43 26.44 -7.16
N MET A 206 34.34 26.73 -8.47
CA MET A 206 34.16 25.74 -9.53
C MET A 206 35.38 24.84 -9.66
N LEU A 207 35.18 23.56 -9.94
CA LEU A 207 36.05 22.75 -10.82
C LEU A 207 35.32 21.47 -11.25
N ASP A 208 34.62 21.57 -12.38
CA ASP A 208 34.27 20.43 -13.23
C ASP A 208 35.48 20.12 -14.13
N SER A 209 35.92 18.86 -14.15
CA SER A 209 36.84 18.36 -15.17
C SER A 209 36.61 16.86 -15.39
N GLU A 210 35.67 16.52 -16.27
CA GLU A 210 35.70 15.26 -17.01
C GLU A 210 35.85 15.58 -18.50
N SER A 211 37.04 15.29 -19.01
CA SER A 211 37.40 15.38 -20.43
C SER A 211 37.13 14.03 -21.09
N ASP A 212 36.03 13.92 -21.82
CA ASP A 212 35.84 12.85 -22.81
C ASP A 212 36.38 13.34 -24.16
N VAL A 213 37.39 12.61 -24.64
CA VAL A 213 38.05 12.81 -25.93
C VAL A 213 37.24 12.07 -26.99
N ASP A 214 36.47 12.81 -27.79
CA ASP A 214 35.89 12.29 -29.03
C ASP A 214 36.91 12.43 -30.16
N SER A 215 37.25 11.29 -30.77
CA SER A 215 38.08 11.15 -31.96
C SER A 215 37.31 11.58 -33.21
N GLU A 216 37.78 12.63 -33.88
CA GLU A 216 37.38 12.97 -35.25
C GLU A 216 38.25 12.22 -36.27
N ASP A 217 37.60 11.37 -37.06
CA ASP A 217 38.14 10.81 -38.31
C ASP A 217 38.23 11.94 -39.36
N GLN A 218 39.45 12.26 -39.81
CA GLN A 218 39.66 13.07 -41.01
C GLN A 218 39.86 12.17 -42.24
N GLU A 219 38.88 12.24 -43.13
CA GLU A 219 38.91 11.80 -44.52
C GLU A 219 39.71 12.84 -45.33
N TYR A 220 40.82 12.42 -45.96
CA TYR A 220 41.53 13.23 -46.97
C TYR A 220 41.15 12.71 -48.35
N ASP A 221 40.48 13.57 -49.13
CA ASP A 221 40.45 13.54 -50.58
C ASP A 221 41.71 14.24 -51.12
N ASP A 222 42.56 13.50 -51.83
CA ASP A 222 43.27 13.88 -53.07
C ASP A 222 44.12 12.70 -53.60
#